data_AF-A0A7S0UL30-F1
#
_entry.id   AF-A0A7S0UL30-F1
#
_cell.length_a   1.000
_cell.length_b   1.000
_cell.length_c   1.000
_cell.angle_alpha   90.00
_cell.angle_beta   90.00
_cell.angle_gamma   90.00
#
_symmetry.space_group_name_H-M   'P 1'
#
loop_
_entity.id
_entity.type
_entity.pdbx_description
1 polymer ?
#
loop_
_entity_poly.entity_id
_entity_poly.type
_entity_poly.pdbx_seq_one_letter_code
_entity_poly.pdbx_strand_id
1 'polypeptide(L)'
;RGKGANQTIWKNFEHYGLPRPEIVRSDNALYHRHYRHHPNGAGGNNIAPPLYDAIVCDPPYGIRAGARQTGSKLNKPRPVLEENRHDHIAQTKAYAVSDVMSDLLDVAASTLKVGGRLVYIIPSFQNFDEERDLPRHECLELIHTCYQPFSLELGRRIVAMKKIADYDVSKKEEYRSSIWKYGEASAEKCANLREKIMEAAKLKPGYEEKAAIRKEKRRANKQAKKKEKKARLLQQQQQEQQHSS
;
A
#
# COMPACT_ATOMS: atom_id res chain seq x y z
N ARG A 1 -4.11 7.23 13.97
CA ARG A 1 -5.05 7.81 12.99
C ARG A 1 -6.06 8.61 13.78
N GLY A 2 -6.21 9.89 13.44
CA GLY A 2 -7.05 10.81 14.17
C GLY A 2 -8.48 10.30 14.30
N LYS A 3 -9.03 10.39 15.51
CA LYS A 3 -10.37 9.92 15.85
C LYS A 3 -11.22 11.09 16.32
N GLY A 4 -11.44 12.04 15.41
CA GLY A 4 -12.40 13.12 15.59
C GLY A 4 -12.96 13.54 14.23
N ALA A 5 -14.21 14.01 14.20
CA ALA A 5 -14.84 14.55 12.98
C ALA A 5 -13.98 15.65 12.32
N ASN A 6 -13.14 16.30 13.14
CA ASN A 6 -12.23 17.38 12.79
C ASN A 6 -10.79 16.92 12.48
N GLN A 7 -10.52 15.64 12.19
CA GLN A 7 -9.16 15.15 11.89
C GLN A 7 -9.11 14.49 10.50
N THR A 8 -9.20 15.32 9.47
CA THR A 8 -9.12 14.92 8.05
C THR A 8 -7.70 15.09 7.52
N ILE A 9 -7.39 14.48 6.37
CA ILE A 9 -6.11 14.70 5.68
C ILE A 9 -5.90 16.16 5.30
N TRP A 10 -6.98 16.88 4.99
CA TRP A 10 -6.99 18.30 4.62
C TRP A 10 -6.38 19.21 5.68
N LYS A 11 -6.60 18.91 6.95
CA LYS A 11 -6.06 19.70 8.05
C LYS A 11 -4.53 19.68 8.11
N ASN A 12 -3.90 18.60 7.64
CA ASN A 12 -2.44 18.58 7.55
C ASN A 12 -1.96 19.64 6.56
N PHE A 13 -2.60 19.74 5.39
CA PHE A 13 -2.23 20.74 4.38
C PHE A 13 -2.51 22.16 4.88
N GLU A 14 -3.67 22.40 5.49
CA GLU A 14 -4.00 23.69 6.11
C GLU A 14 -2.99 24.10 7.19
N HIS A 15 -2.60 23.17 8.07
CA HIS A 15 -1.65 23.43 9.14
C HIS A 15 -0.27 23.86 8.62
N TYR A 16 0.17 23.28 7.50
CA TYR A 16 1.45 23.62 6.87
C TYR A 16 1.34 24.73 5.80
N GLY A 17 0.16 25.35 5.63
CA GLY A 17 -0.05 26.40 4.61
C GLY A 17 0.08 25.89 3.16
N LEU A 18 -0.20 24.60 2.94
CA LEU A 18 -0.08 23.95 1.64
C LEU A 18 -1.44 23.92 0.91
N PRO A 19 -1.45 23.98 -0.44
CA PRO A 19 -2.67 23.80 -1.21
C PRO A 19 -3.26 22.41 -0.97
N ARG A 20 -4.58 22.31 -0.99
CA ARG A 20 -5.27 21.02 -0.84
C ARG A 20 -4.97 20.15 -2.07
N PRO A 21 -4.59 18.87 -1.89
CA PRO A 21 -4.36 17.96 -3.01
C PRO A 21 -5.67 17.46 -3.62
N GLU A 22 -5.63 17.00 -4.87
CA GLU A 22 -6.70 16.14 -5.36
C GLU A 22 -6.57 14.74 -4.74
N ILE A 23 -7.69 14.14 -4.32
CA ILE A 23 -7.71 12.79 -3.75
C ILE A 23 -8.49 11.87 -4.65
N VAL A 24 -7.78 10.90 -5.23
CA VAL A 24 -8.39 9.83 -6.02
C VAL A 24 -8.36 8.52 -5.24
N ARG A 25 -9.49 7.82 -5.26
CA ARG A 25 -9.57 6.45 -4.74
C ARG A 25 -9.33 5.48 -5.90
N SER A 26 -8.22 4.76 -5.85
CA SER A 26 -7.83 3.77 -6.87
C SER A 26 -7.27 2.50 -6.20
N ASP A 27 -7.34 1.39 -6.92
CA ASP A 27 -6.66 0.14 -6.60
C ASP A 27 -5.54 -0.12 -7.62
N ASN A 28 -4.29 -0.20 -7.18
CA ASN A 28 -3.17 -0.41 -8.09
C ASN A 28 -3.19 -1.79 -8.75
N ALA A 29 -3.76 -2.80 -8.10
CA ALA A 29 -3.93 -4.14 -8.68
C ALA A 29 -4.88 -4.12 -9.89
N LEU A 30 -5.76 -3.12 -9.98
CA LEU A 30 -6.75 -2.96 -11.03
C LEU A 30 -6.67 -1.56 -11.67
N TYR A 31 -5.49 -0.96 -11.71
CA TYR A 31 -5.30 0.43 -12.12
C TYR A 31 -5.96 0.74 -13.48
N HIS A 32 -5.81 -0.17 -14.44
CA HIS A 32 -6.38 -0.12 -15.78
C HIS A 32 -7.92 -0.02 -15.83
N ARG A 33 -8.63 -0.30 -14.73
CA ARG A 33 -10.10 -0.16 -14.63
C ARG A 33 -10.54 1.17 -14.04
N HIS A 34 -9.63 1.90 -13.40
CA HIS A 34 -9.96 3.13 -12.68
C HIS A 34 -9.80 4.39 -13.52
N TYR A 35 -8.92 4.37 -14.51
CA TYR A 35 -8.62 5.52 -15.35
C TYR A 35 -9.05 5.23 -16.79
N ARG A 36 -9.53 6.26 -17.49
CA ARG A 36 -9.88 6.12 -18.91
C ARG A 36 -8.61 5.93 -19.72
N HIS A 37 -8.64 4.92 -20.58
CA HIS A 37 -7.64 4.72 -21.60
C HIS A 37 -8.11 5.41 -22.88
N HIS A 38 -7.24 6.16 -23.54
CA HIS A 38 -7.56 6.71 -24.85
C HIS A 38 -7.19 5.70 -25.93
N PRO A 39 -8.03 5.49 -26.96
CA PRO A 39 -7.63 4.72 -28.12
C PRO A 39 -6.57 5.53 -28.87
N ASN A 40 -5.30 5.08 -28.83
CA ASN A 40 -4.26 5.63 -29.68
C ASN A 40 -4.36 4.97 -31.06
N GLY A 41 -5.06 5.62 -31.99
CA GLY A 41 -5.07 5.26 -33.41
C GLY A 41 -5.69 3.90 -33.73
N ALA A 42 -5.68 3.56 -35.03
CA ALA A 42 -6.38 2.43 -35.65
C ALA A 42 -5.85 1.01 -35.27
N GLY A 43 -5.19 0.85 -34.11
CA GLY A 43 -4.49 -0.36 -33.69
C GLY A 43 -4.92 -0.98 -32.35
N GLY A 44 -6.01 -0.52 -31.72
CA GLY A 44 -6.71 -1.27 -30.66
C GLY A 44 -6.04 -1.39 -29.28
N ASN A 45 -4.81 -0.90 -29.07
CA ASN A 45 -4.16 -0.95 -27.75
C ASN A 45 -4.51 0.29 -26.92
N ASN A 46 -5.45 0.12 -25.99
CA ASN A 46 -5.91 1.16 -25.07
C ASN A 46 -4.86 1.44 -23.97
N ILE A 47 -4.07 2.51 -24.12
CA ILE A 47 -3.14 3.00 -23.09
C ILE A 47 -3.73 4.25 -22.44
N ALA A 48 -3.67 4.34 -21.11
CA ALA A 48 -3.96 5.60 -20.43
C ALA A 48 -2.79 6.54 -20.74
N PRO A 49 -3.04 7.77 -21.22
CA PRO A 49 -1.96 8.68 -21.55
C PRO A 49 -1.04 8.86 -20.33
N PRO A 50 0.28 9.04 -20.53
CA PRO A 50 1.17 9.37 -19.43
C PRO A 50 0.63 10.55 -18.62
N LEU A 51 0.39 10.32 -17.33
CA LEU A 51 -0.34 11.21 -16.46
C LEU A 51 0.58 11.97 -15.50
N TYR A 52 1.69 11.35 -15.10
CA TYR A 52 2.52 11.85 -14.01
C TYR A 52 3.95 12.16 -14.46
N ASP A 53 4.50 13.27 -13.97
CA ASP A 53 5.93 13.58 -14.06
C ASP A 53 6.74 12.84 -13.00
N ALA A 54 6.14 12.61 -11.83
CA ALA A 54 6.74 11.84 -10.75
C ALA A 54 5.70 11.10 -9.90
N ILE A 55 6.08 9.96 -9.37
CA ILE A 55 5.35 9.19 -8.37
C ILE A 55 6.25 9.07 -7.14
N VAL A 56 5.75 9.49 -5.97
CA VAL A 56 6.46 9.37 -4.69
C VAL A 56 5.57 8.63 -3.69
N CYS A 57 6.03 7.51 -3.15
CA CYS A 57 5.19 6.69 -2.27
C CYS A 57 5.94 5.91 -1.18
N ASP A 58 5.18 5.54 -0.14
CA ASP A 58 5.58 4.60 0.90
C ASP A 58 4.60 3.40 0.85
N PRO A 59 4.77 2.47 -0.11
CA PRO A 59 3.82 1.37 -0.31
C PRO A 59 3.68 0.47 0.94
N PRO A 60 2.56 -0.24 1.09
CA PRO A 60 2.33 -1.07 2.27
C PRO A 60 3.14 -2.39 2.22
N TYR A 61 4.26 -2.49 2.93
CA TYR A 61 5.09 -3.71 3.01
C TYR A 61 4.65 -4.71 4.09
N GLY A 62 3.37 -4.73 4.47
CA GLY A 62 2.82 -5.68 5.44
C GLY A 62 3.21 -5.46 6.92
N ILE A 63 4.27 -4.72 7.24
CA ILE A 63 4.73 -4.49 8.62
C ILE A 63 3.85 -3.48 9.37
N ARG A 64 3.66 -2.29 8.78
CA ARG A 64 2.94 -1.17 9.41
C ARG A 64 1.44 -1.19 9.11
N ALA A 65 1.08 -1.65 7.92
CA ALA A 65 -0.29 -1.79 7.46
C ALA A 65 -0.42 -3.07 6.65
N GLY A 66 -1.47 -3.86 6.91
CA GLY A 66 -1.80 -5.00 6.05
C GLY A 66 -2.25 -4.48 4.70
N ALA A 67 -1.54 -4.85 3.64
CA ALA A 67 -1.91 -4.51 2.28
C ALA A 67 -3.19 -5.28 1.89
N ARG A 68 -4.12 -4.58 1.23
CA ARG A 68 -5.37 -5.14 0.75
C ARG A 68 -5.61 -4.68 -0.67
N GLN A 69 -6.14 -5.59 -1.47
CA GLN A 69 -6.59 -5.34 -2.84
C GLN A 69 -8.05 -5.76 -2.96
N THR A 70 -8.74 -5.19 -3.95
CA THR A 70 -10.11 -5.57 -4.29
C THR A 70 -10.12 -7.01 -4.80
N GLY A 71 -11.03 -7.82 -4.27
CA GLY A 71 -11.12 -9.21 -4.66
C GLY A 71 -11.95 -10.06 -3.71
N SER A 72 -12.54 -11.10 -4.27
CA SER A 72 -13.25 -12.13 -3.54
C SER A 72 -12.29 -13.10 -2.87
N LYS A 73 -12.69 -13.65 -1.72
CA LYS A 73 -12.02 -14.79 -1.08
C LYS A 73 -12.49 -16.13 -1.65
N LEU A 74 -13.59 -16.14 -2.38
CA LEU A 74 -14.15 -17.32 -3.05
C LEU A 74 -13.47 -17.48 -4.42
N ASN A 75 -13.14 -18.73 -4.77
CA ASN A 75 -12.61 -19.09 -6.09
C ASN A 75 -13.59 -18.72 -7.23
N LYS A 76 -14.89 -18.78 -6.96
CA LYS A 76 -15.95 -18.33 -7.87
C LYS A 76 -16.83 -17.30 -7.15
N PRO A 77 -16.52 -15.99 -7.29
CA PRO A 77 -17.37 -14.94 -6.73
C PRO A 77 -18.76 -14.96 -7.35
N ARG A 78 -19.78 -14.72 -6.51
CA ARG A 78 -21.14 -14.47 -7.01
C ARG A 78 -21.18 -13.09 -7.68
N PRO A 79 -21.79 -12.97 -8.87
CA PRO A 79 -21.95 -11.67 -9.51
C PRO A 79 -22.83 -10.77 -8.64
N VAL A 80 -22.53 -9.47 -8.67
CA VAL A 80 -23.36 -8.47 -7.99
C VAL A 80 -24.64 -8.29 -8.79
N LEU A 81 -25.79 -8.50 -8.13
CA LEU A 81 -27.10 -8.25 -8.73
C LEU A 81 -27.24 -6.77 -9.11
N GLU A 82 -27.94 -6.49 -10.22
CA GLU A 82 -28.05 -5.14 -10.78
C GLU A 82 -28.60 -4.13 -9.75
N GLU A 83 -29.64 -4.53 -9.03
CA GLU A 83 -30.28 -3.76 -7.95
C GLU A 83 -29.32 -3.36 -6.81
N ASN A 84 -28.23 -4.10 -6.61
CA ASN A 84 -27.28 -3.89 -5.52
C ASN A 84 -26.00 -3.20 -5.99
N ARG A 85 -25.84 -2.91 -7.29
CA ARG A 85 -24.56 -2.40 -7.84
C ARG A 85 -24.16 -1.03 -7.30
N HIS A 86 -25.12 -0.11 -7.13
CA HIS A 86 -24.80 1.26 -6.71
C HIS A 86 -24.23 1.33 -5.29
N ASP A 87 -24.77 0.55 -4.37
CA ASP A 87 -24.31 0.52 -2.97
C ASP A 87 -23.33 -0.64 -2.69
N HIS A 88 -22.87 -1.34 -3.74
CA HIS A 88 -22.00 -2.48 -3.57
C HIS A 88 -20.60 -2.06 -3.09
N ILE A 89 -20.28 -2.45 -1.86
CA ILE A 89 -18.92 -2.35 -1.33
C ILE A 89 -18.16 -3.61 -1.72
N ALA A 90 -17.24 -3.47 -2.67
CA ALA A 90 -16.40 -4.58 -3.12
C ALA A 90 -15.62 -5.22 -1.95
N GLN A 91 -15.58 -6.55 -1.95
CA GLN A 91 -14.77 -7.30 -0.99
C GLN A 91 -13.28 -7.03 -1.22
N THR A 92 -12.49 -7.18 -0.16
CA THR A 92 -11.03 -7.05 -0.22
C THR A 92 -10.34 -8.29 0.33
N LYS A 93 -9.28 -8.71 -0.33
CA LYS A 93 -8.41 -9.83 0.07
C LYS A 93 -7.04 -9.34 0.51
N ALA A 94 -6.21 -10.25 1.03
CA ALA A 94 -4.82 -9.96 1.34
C ALA A 94 -4.08 -9.61 0.04
N TYR A 95 -3.18 -8.64 0.11
CA TYR A 95 -2.35 -8.22 -0.99
C TYR A 95 -0.90 -8.57 -0.63
N ALA A 96 -0.30 -9.50 -1.35
CA ALA A 96 1.08 -9.89 -1.09
C ALA A 96 2.00 -8.71 -1.38
N VAL A 97 3.04 -8.54 -0.57
CA VAL A 97 3.99 -7.43 -0.75
C VAL A 97 4.71 -7.54 -2.10
N SER A 98 4.99 -8.77 -2.55
CA SER A 98 5.51 -9.04 -3.89
C SER A 98 4.62 -8.41 -4.96
N ASP A 99 3.31 -8.65 -4.89
CA ASP A 99 2.33 -8.15 -5.85
C ASP A 99 2.17 -6.62 -5.74
N VAL A 100 2.19 -6.06 -4.52
CA VAL A 100 2.15 -4.60 -4.29
C VAL A 100 3.29 -3.92 -5.03
N MET A 101 4.50 -4.46 -4.91
CA MET A 101 5.68 -3.90 -5.57
C MET A 101 5.61 -4.11 -7.09
N SER A 102 5.18 -5.28 -7.54
CA SER A 102 4.99 -5.56 -8.97
C SER A 102 3.99 -4.60 -9.62
N ASP A 103 2.82 -4.43 -9.02
CA ASP A 103 1.80 -3.52 -9.53
C ASP A 103 2.25 -2.06 -9.43
N LEU A 104 3.04 -1.68 -8.43
CA LEU A 104 3.61 -0.33 -8.35
C LEU A 104 4.53 -0.03 -9.54
N LEU A 105 5.45 -0.95 -9.88
CA LEU A 105 6.38 -0.75 -10.99
C LEU A 105 5.65 -0.75 -12.34
N ASP A 106 4.68 -1.65 -12.53
CA ASP A 106 3.85 -1.72 -13.74
C ASP A 106 2.98 -0.44 -13.92
N VAL A 107 2.38 0.06 -12.84
CA VAL A 107 1.64 1.33 -12.84
C VAL A 107 2.59 2.49 -13.14
N ALA A 108 3.77 2.54 -12.52
CA ALA A 108 4.72 3.61 -12.77
C ALA A 108 5.21 3.60 -14.23
N ALA A 109 5.53 2.43 -14.77
CA ALA A 109 5.95 2.27 -16.15
C ALA A 109 4.87 2.71 -17.14
N SER A 110 3.60 2.36 -16.89
CA SER A 110 2.48 2.73 -17.78
C SER A 110 2.04 4.19 -17.66
N THR A 111 2.21 4.82 -16.50
CA THR A 111 1.61 6.15 -16.23
C THR A 111 2.60 7.31 -16.15
N LEU A 112 3.89 7.05 -15.91
CA LEU A 112 4.90 8.11 -15.97
C LEU A 112 5.13 8.57 -17.41
N LYS A 113 5.46 9.85 -17.60
CA LYS A 113 6.07 10.32 -18.85
C LYS A 113 7.48 9.72 -18.97
N VAL A 114 7.96 9.50 -20.20
CA VAL A 114 9.39 9.18 -20.41
C VAL A 114 10.23 10.31 -19.82
N GLY A 115 11.26 9.97 -19.04
CA GLY A 115 12.04 10.89 -18.22
C GLY A 115 11.47 11.18 -16.82
N GLY A 116 10.21 10.80 -16.56
CA GLY A 116 9.57 10.88 -15.25
C GLY A 116 10.18 9.94 -14.22
N ARG A 117 9.90 10.18 -12.93
CA ARG A 117 10.56 9.47 -11.81
C ARG A 117 9.60 8.72 -10.91
N LEU A 118 9.95 7.49 -10.58
CA LEU A 118 9.36 6.75 -9.47
C LEU A 118 10.31 6.81 -8.28
N VAL A 119 9.82 7.26 -7.13
CA VAL A 119 10.54 7.21 -5.85
C VAL A 119 9.70 6.46 -4.84
N TYR A 120 10.22 5.35 -4.33
CA TYR A 120 9.55 4.58 -3.29
C TYR A 120 10.49 4.21 -2.16
N ILE A 121 9.92 3.97 -0.99
CA ILE A 121 10.64 3.45 0.16
C ILE A 121 10.52 1.92 0.14
N ILE A 122 11.46 1.19 0.72
CA ILE A 122 11.28 -0.24 1.00
C ILE A 122 12.09 -0.60 2.25
N PRO A 123 11.49 -1.22 3.28
CA PRO A 123 12.24 -1.71 4.41
C PRO A 123 13.10 -2.90 3.95
N SER A 124 14.34 -2.95 4.42
CA SER A 124 15.33 -3.92 3.95
C SER A 124 16.30 -4.31 5.07
N PHE A 125 16.88 -5.51 4.95
CA PHE A 125 18.00 -5.92 5.79
C PHE A 125 19.32 -5.27 5.35
N GLN A 126 20.33 -5.36 6.21
CA GLN A 126 21.69 -4.89 5.89
C GLN A 126 22.31 -5.68 4.72
N ASN A 127 22.06 -6.99 4.63
CA ASN A 127 22.57 -7.88 3.58
C ASN A 127 21.69 -7.88 2.30
N PHE A 128 20.88 -6.85 2.11
CA PHE A 128 20.03 -6.70 0.94
C PHE A 128 20.88 -6.36 -0.29
N ASP A 129 20.80 -7.21 -1.30
CA ASP A 129 21.50 -7.10 -2.58
C ASP A 129 20.61 -6.37 -3.58
N GLU A 130 21.01 -5.17 -3.99
CA GLU A 130 20.20 -4.31 -4.84
C GLU A 130 19.96 -4.86 -6.24
N GLU A 131 20.88 -5.69 -6.75
CA GLU A 131 20.75 -6.28 -8.08
C GLU A 131 19.82 -7.48 -8.07
N ARG A 132 19.76 -8.20 -6.95
CA ARG A 132 18.94 -9.41 -6.81
C ARG A 132 17.59 -9.16 -6.18
N ASP A 133 17.54 -8.31 -5.17
CA ASP A 133 16.41 -8.23 -4.24
C ASP A 133 15.44 -7.08 -4.57
N LEU A 134 15.86 -6.11 -5.39
CA LEU A 134 14.95 -5.05 -5.85
C LEU A 134 14.16 -5.49 -7.08
N PRO A 135 12.85 -5.16 -7.13
CA PRO A 135 12.08 -5.32 -8.35
C PRO A 135 12.64 -4.42 -9.47
N ARG A 136 12.50 -4.87 -10.72
CA ARG A 136 12.91 -4.14 -11.93
C ARG A 136 11.75 -4.07 -12.92
N HIS A 137 11.85 -3.20 -13.91
CA HIS A 137 10.90 -3.14 -15.02
C HIS A 137 11.64 -2.60 -16.24
N GLU A 138 11.42 -3.14 -17.43
CA GLU A 138 12.19 -2.77 -18.63
C GLU A 138 12.09 -1.29 -19.00
N CYS A 139 10.90 -0.70 -18.85
CA CYS A 139 10.71 0.74 -19.01
C CYS A 139 11.32 1.62 -17.91
N LEU A 140 11.85 1.06 -16.80
CA LEU A 140 12.35 1.80 -15.65
C LEU A 140 13.82 1.48 -15.36
N GLU A 141 14.66 2.50 -15.36
CA GLU A 141 16.07 2.42 -15.00
C GLU A 141 16.26 2.78 -13.51
N LEU A 142 17.04 2.00 -12.78
CA LEU A 142 17.46 2.34 -11.42
C LEU A 142 18.48 3.48 -11.46
N ILE A 143 18.16 4.61 -10.82
CA ILE A 143 19.05 5.78 -10.77
C ILE A 143 19.83 5.83 -9.46
N HIS A 144 19.15 5.60 -8.34
CA HIS A 144 19.79 5.70 -7.04
C HIS A 144 19.08 4.87 -5.98
N THR A 145 19.88 4.43 -5.02
CA THR A 145 19.47 3.72 -3.81
C THR A 145 20.15 4.36 -2.61
N CYS A 146 19.37 4.66 -1.58
CA CYS A 146 19.90 5.22 -0.33
C CYS A 146 19.42 4.38 0.84
N TYR A 147 20.35 3.72 1.54
CA TYR A 147 20.06 2.94 2.74
C TYR A 147 20.13 3.78 4.00
N GLN A 148 19.07 3.75 4.80
CA GLN A 148 19.01 4.36 6.12
C GLN A 148 18.80 3.26 7.17
N PRO A 149 19.82 2.97 8.02
CA PRO A 149 19.69 1.98 9.08
C PRO A 149 18.76 2.49 10.20
N PHE A 150 17.97 1.58 10.78
CA PHE A 150 17.23 1.80 12.03
C PHE A 150 17.91 1.09 13.21
N SER A 151 18.54 -0.04 12.93
CA SER A 151 19.35 -0.86 13.84
C SER A 151 20.45 -1.56 13.05
N LEU A 152 21.23 -2.43 13.69
CA LEU A 152 22.28 -3.23 13.05
C LEU A 152 21.78 -3.96 11.80
N GLU A 153 20.73 -4.78 11.92
CA GLU A 153 20.31 -5.65 10.81
C GLU A 153 19.22 -5.06 9.91
N LEU A 154 18.53 -3.99 10.34
CA LEU A 154 17.30 -3.51 9.70
C LEU A 154 17.39 -2.02 9.41
N GLY A 155 16.95 -1.65 8.21
CA GLY A 155 16.76 -0.26 7.82
C GLY A 155 15.66 -0.11 6.78
N ARG A 156 15.71 1.01 6.06
CA ARG A 156 14.91 1.25 4.86
C ARG A 156 15.80 1.74 3.73
N ARG A 157 15.42 1.42 2.50
CA ARG A 157 15.99 2.00 1.29
C ARG A 157 15.00 2.98 0.69
N ILE A 158 15.52 4.10 0.22
CA ILE A 158 14.82 4.98 -0.72
C ILE A 158 15.36 4.60 -2.10
N VAL A 159 14.45 4.25 -3.01
CA VAL A 159 14.78 3.79 -4.36
C VAL A 159 14.23 4.80 -5.34
N ALA A 160 15.08 5.30 -6.23
CA ALA A 160 14.72 6.23 -7.28
C ALA A 160 14.95 5.58 -8.65
N MET A 161 13.92 5.54 -9.47
CA MET A 161 13.93 5.01 -10.83
C MET A 161 13.47 6.09 -11.82
N LYS A 162 13.95 6.02 -13.05
CA LYS A 162 13.57 6.90 -14.16
C LYS A 162 12.92 6.08 -15.27
N LYS A 163 11.81 6.57 -15.83
CA LYS A 163 11.23 5.95 -17.03
C LYS A 163 12.09 6.27 -18.26
N ILE A 164 12.53 5.23 -18.96
CA ILE A 164 13.45 5.34 -20.10
C ILE A 164 12.83 5.00 -21.45
N ALA A 165 11.69 4.28 -21.45
CA ALA A 165 11.01 3.86 -22.67
C ALA A 165 9.50 3.92 -22.50
N ASP A 166 8.78 4.01 -23.61
CA ASP A 166 7.32 3.91 -23.62
C ASP A 166 6.85 2.52 -23.20
N TYR A 167 5.66 2.48 -22.62
CA TYR A 167 5.06 1.24 -22.14
C TYR A 167 4.27 0.58 -23.27
N ASP A 168 4.59 -0.67 -23.56
CA ASP A 168 3.88 -1.49 -24.55
C ASP A 168 2.87 -2.41 -23.86
N VAL A 169 1.58 -2.19 -24.11
CA VAL A 169 0.49 -2.99 -23.51
C VAL A 169 0.53 -4.44 -23.96
N SER A 170 1.02 -4.72 -25.16
CA SER A 170 1.11 -6.09 -25.65
C SER A 170 2.10 -6.93 -24.83
N LYS A 171 3.09 -6.27 -24.20
CA LYS A 171 4.12 -6.88 -23.34
C LYS A 171 3.77 -6.88 -21.87
N LYS A 172 2.55 -6.49 -21.48
CA LYS A 172 2.17 -6.36 -20.06
C LYS A 172 2.45 -7.63 -19.25
N GLU A 173 2.04 -8.79 -19.76
CA GLU A 173 2.27 -10.07 -19.04
C GLU A 173 3.76 -10.41 -18.95
N GLU A 174 4.53 -10.12 -20.00
CA GLU A 174 5.98 -10.28 -20.03
C GLU A 174 6.64 -9.39 -18.96
N TYR A 175 6.34 -8.10 -18.96
CA TYR A 175 6.84 -7.16 -17.96
C TYR A 175 6.55 -7.63 -16.54
N ARG A 176 5.30 -8.04 -16.26
CA ARG A 176 4.90 -8.49 -14.92
C ARG A 176 5.64 -9.74 -14.47
N SER A 177 5.92 -10.65 -15.39
CA SER A 177 6.67 -11.88 -15.12
C SER A 177 8.15 -11.62 -14.85
N SER A 178 8.71 -10.55 -15.44
CA SER A 178 10.14 -10.22 -15.34
C SER A 178 10.48 -9.27 -14.19
N ILE A 179 9.48 -8.76 -13.45
CA ILE A 179 9.71 -7.79 -12.36
C ILE A 179 10.69 -8.32 -11.31
N TRP A 180 10.51 -9.59 -10.93
CA TRP A 180 11.38 -10.26 -9.98
C TRP A 180 12.41 -11.10 -10.73
N LYS A 181 13.54 -10.47 -11.10
CA LYS A 181 14.58 -11.08 -11.94
C LYS A 181 15.08 -12.45 -11.49
N TYR A 182 15.14 -12.70 -10.18
CA TYR A 182 15.55 -14.00 -9.61
C TYR A 182 14.39 -14.73 -8.92
N GLY A 183 13.15 -14.45 -9.34
CA GLY A 183 11.94 -15.17 -8.94
C GLY A 183 11.50 -14.93 -7.49
N GLU A 184 10.82 -15.92 -6.93
CA GLU A 184 10.19 -15.84 -5.61
C GLU A 184 11.20 -15.53 -4.49
N ALA A 185 12.42 -16.07 -4.57
CA ALA A 185 13.46 -15.84 -3.57
C ALA A 185 13.84 -14.35 -3.42
N SER A 186 13.84 -13.58 -4.53
CA SER A 186 14.01 -12.12 -4.50
C SER A 186 12.84 -11.43 -3.80
N ALA A 187 11.62 -11.85 -4.16
CA ALA A 187 10.40 -11.29 -3.62
C ALA A 187 10.28 -11.55 -2.10
N GLU A 188 10.73 -12.71 -1.62
CA GLU A 188 10.67 -13.11 -0.21
C GLU A 188 11.43 -12.19 0.73
N LYS A 189 12.60 -11.67 0.33
CA LYS A 189 13.36 -10.73 1.16
C LYS A 189 12.62 -9.40 1.37
N CYS A 190 11.79 -9.01 0.40
CA CYS A 190 10.90 -7.86 0.52
C CYS A 190 9.60 -8.23 1.25
N ALA A 191 9.04 -9.42 0.99
CA ALA A 191 7.70 -9.80 1.41
C ALA A 191 7.61 -10.34 2.84
N ASN A 192 8.60 -11.14 3.26
CA ASN A 192 8.60 -11.78 4.58
C ASN A 192 9.36 -10.97 5.64
N LEU A 193 9.68 -9.71 5.32
CA LEU A 193 10.42 -8.83 6.23
C LEU A 193 9.73 -8.72 7.60
N ARG A 194 8.38 -8.69 7.61
CA ARG A 194 7.60 -8.68 8.85
C ARG A 194 7.86 -9.90 9.73
N GLU A 195 7.88 -11.09 9.14
CA GLU A 195 8.06 -12.34 9.88
C GLU A 195 9.47 -12.44 10.43
N LYS A 196 10.47 -12.18 9.59
CA LYS A 196 11.88 -12.15 9.99
C LYS A 196 12.16 -11.11 11.08
N ILE A 197 11.55 -9.91 10.99
CA ILE A 197 11.64 -8.89 12.06
C ILE A 197 10.99 -9.39 13.35
N MET A 198 9.84 -10.07 13.28
CA MET A 198 9.18 -10.62 14.46
C MET A 198 10.00 -11.75 15.09
N GLU A 199 10.64 -12.60 14.28
CA GLU A 199 11.54 -13.66 14.76
C GLU A 199 12.79 -13.09 15.42
N ALA A 200 13.48 -12.15 14.76
CA ALA A 200 14.61 -11.45 15.35
C ALA A 200 14.23 -10.72 16.66
N ALA A 201 13.01 -10.18 16.75
CA ALA A 201 12.50 -9.58 17.98
C ALA A 201 12.28 -10.60 19.10
N LYS A 202 11.86 -11.84 18.79
CA LYS A 202 11.67 -12.92 19.78
C LYS A 202 12.98 -13.37 20.42
N LEU A 203 14.09 -13.29 19.67
CA LEU A 203 15.42 -13.69 20.14
C LEU A 203 16.05 -12.68 21.12
N LYS A 204 15.47 -11.48 21.30
CA LYS A 204 16.03 -10.47 22.20
C LYS A 204 15.81 -10.82 23.69
N PRO A 205 16.79 -10.59 24.57
CA PRO A 205 16.65 -10.81 26.01
C PRO A 205 15.43 -10.09 26.59
N GLY A 206 14.65 -10.79 27.42
CA GLY A 206 13.43 -10.27 28.04
C GLY A 206 12.28 -10.02 27.07
N TYR A 207 12.27 -10.63 25.88
CA TYR A 207 11.15 -10.52 24.94
C TYR A 207 9.83 -11.00 25.55
N GLU A 208 9.82 -12.14 26.24
CA GLU A 208 8.60 -12.73 26.80
C GLU A 208 7.97 -11.83 27.88
N GLU A 209 8.79 -11.30 28.78
CA GLU A 209 8.37 -10.37 29.82
C GLU A 209 7.81 -9.07 29.21
N LYS A 210 8.53 -8.47 28.25
CA LYS A 210 8.05 -7.29 27.51
C LYS A 210 6.77 -7.61 26.72
N ALA A 211 6.62 -8.82 26.19
CA ALA A 211 5.43 -9.26 25.47
C ALA A 211 4.24 -9.44 26.41
N ALA A 212 4.44 -9.97 27.61
CA ALA A 212 3.43 -10.08 28.67
C ALA A 212 2.91 -8.70 29.09
N ILE A 213 3.83 -7.76 29.37
CA ILE A 213 3.49 -6.36 29.69
C ILE A 213 2.68 -5.71 28.55
N ARG A 214 3.11 -5.89 27.29
CA ARG A 214 2.36 -5.38 26.12
C ARG A 214 0.97 -6.00 26.01
N LYS A 215 0.81 -7.30 26.32
CA LYS A 215 -0.47 -8.02 26.28
C LYS A 215 -1.42 -7.49 27.34
N GLU A 216 -0.93 -7.25 28.54
CA GLU A 216 -1.71 -6.66 29.64
C GLU A 216 -2.16 -5.24 29.32
N LYS A 217 -1.24 -4.37 28.87
CA LYS A 217 -1.57 -3.00 28.43
C LYS A 217 -2.59 -2.98 27.29
N ARG A 218 -2.52 -3.93 26.35
CA ARG A 218 -3.54 -4.09 25.28
C ARG A 218 -4.90 -4.51 25.83
N ARG A 219 -4.96 -5.41 26.82
CA ARG A 219 -6.20 -5.82 27.50
C ARG A 219 -6.83 -4.64 28.24
N ALA A 220 -6.05 -3.90 29.03
CA ALA A 220 -6.50 -2.71 29.74
C ALA A 220 -7.06 -1.65 28.78
N ASN A 221 -6.32 -1.33 27.70
CA ASN A 221 -6.79 -0.39 26.67
C ASN A 221 -8.08 -0.84 25.97
N LYS A 222 -8.25 -2.15 25.74
CA LYS A 222 -9.47 -2.70 25.12
C LYS A 222 -10.66 -2.58 26.07
N GLN A 223 -10.46 -2.83 27.37
CA GLN A 223 -11.50 -2.67 28.39
C GLN A 223 -11.87 -1.20 28.58
N ALA A 224 -10.90 -0.28 28.65
CA ALA A 224 -11.14 1.16 28.74
C ALA A 224 -11.99 1.66 27.55
N LYS A 225 -11.62 1.29 26.32
CA LYS A 225 -12.41 1.63 25.12
C LYS A 225 -13.82 1.03 25.14
N LYS A 226 -14.01 -0.17 25.70
CA LYS A 226 -15.34 -0.78 25.84
C LYS A 226 -16.20 -0.01 26.85
N LYS A 227 -15.62 0.41 27.97
CA LYS A 227 -16.29 1.27 28.97
C LYS A 227 -16.66 2.63 28.38
N GLU A 228 -15.72 3.30 27.72
CA GLU A 228 -15.94 4.59 27.06
C GLU A 228 -17.05 4.52 25.99
N LYS A 229 -17.03 3.48 25.14
CA LYS A 229 -18.10 3.26 24.15
C LYS A 229 -19.46 3.07 24.82
N LYS A 230 -19.52 2.32 25.94
CA LYS A 230 -20.77 2.09 26.69
C LYS A 230 -21.28 3.38 27.33
N ALA A 231 -20.40 4.17 27.94
CA ALA A 231 -20.74 5.46 28.54
C ALA A 231 -21.28 6.45 27.50
N ARG A 232 -20.62 6.53 26.32
CA ARG A 232 -21.06 7.38 25.22
C ARG A 232 -22.44 6.96 24.68
N LEU A 233 -22.72 5.66 24.59
CA LEU A 233 -24.04 5.15 24.18
C LEU A 233 -25.12 5.53 25.19
N LEU A 234 -24.80 5.43 26.48
CA LEU A 234 -25.73 5.78 27.57
C LEU A 234 -26.06 7.28 27.56
N GLN A 235 -25.05 8.14 27.35
CA GLN A 235 -25.26 9.58 27.18
C GLN A 235 -26.13 9.90 25.97
N GLN A 236 -25.93 9.21 24.84
CA GLN A 236 -26.73 9.39 23.64
C GLN A 236 -28.20 9.04 23.89
N GLN A 237 -28.47 7.92 24.56
CA GLN A 237 -29.82 7.50 24.95
C GLN A 237 -30.50 8.47 25.92
N GLN A 238 -29.75 9.03 26.87
CA GLN A 238 -30.27 10.03 27.81
C GLN A 238 -30.61 11.36 27.11
N GLN A 239 -29.80 11.80 26.14
CA GLN A 239 -30.08 12.99 25.34
C GLN A 239 -31.29 12.81 24.42
N GLU A 240 -31.45 11.64 23.81
CA GLU A 240 -32.62 11.31 22.98
C GLU A 240 -33.92 11.28 23.79
N GLN A 241 -33.88 10.77 25.03
CA GLN A 241 -35.05 10.76 25.93
C GLN A 241 -35.43 12.17 26.42
N GLN A 242 -34.45 13.07 26.62
CA GLN A 242 -34.69 14.46 27.01
C GLN A 242 -35.19 15.37 25.88
N HIS A 243 -35.01 15.00 24.61
CA HIS A 243 -35.54 15.75 23.47
C HIS A 243 -36.90 15.23 22.96
N SER A 244 -37.35 14.06 23.45
CA SER A 244 -38.66 13.47 23.13
C SER A 244 -39.71 13.70 24.22
N SER A 245 -39.37 14.40 25.31
CA SER A 245 -40.26 14.80 26.40
C SER A 245 -40.45 16.31 26.39
#